data_AF-A0A2S6HLM3-F1
#
_entry.id   AF-A0A2S6HLM3-F1
#
_cell.length_a   1.000
_cell.length_b   1.000
_cell.length_c   1.000
_cell.angle_alpha   90.00
_cell.angle_beta   90.00
_cell.angle_gamma   90.00
#
_symmetry.space_group_name_H-M   'P 1'
#
loop_
_entity.id
_entity.type
_entity.pdbx_description
1 polymer ?
#
loop_
_entity_poly.entity_id
_entity_poly.type
_entity_poly.pdbx_seq_one_letter_code
_entity_poly.pdbx_strand_id
1 'polypeptide(L)'
;MNILFENRYHTHDKMLSEYVHKVLCKRIYIMGAVFIPIAFIMTGITMMKKDFIFAAVFGVCLFIITFTILITPPLTIRQLKENNKRLLNGKDYEAVIQFGDNIKINQGTFSLTIEYNQILKIHELKHSYVLMFAKSSGIILDPAGFTIGDFNTFKEFIGAKMA
;
A
#
# COMPACT_ATOMS: atom_id res chain seq x y z
N MET A 1 27.11 15.55 -6.94
CA MET A 1 25.85 14.80 -7.07
C MET A 1 24.74 15.84 -7.15
N ASN A 2 24.08 15.99 -8.30
CA ASN A 2 23.04 17.00 -8.46
C ASN A 2 21.71 16.43 -7.97
N ILE A 3 21.27 16.89 -6.81
CA ILE A 3 19.94 16.59 -6.27
C ILE A 3 18.98 17.59 -6.93
N LEU A 4 18.02 17.07 -7.68
CA LEU A 4 16.99 17.86 -8.36
C LEU A 4 15.78 18.08 -7.44
N PHE A 5 15.38 17.04 -6.72
CA PHE A 5 14.29 17.11 -5.75
C PHE A 5 14.67 16.36 -4.47
N GLU A 6 14.17 16.84 -3.34
CA GLU A 6 14.34 16.18 -2.05
C GLU A 6 13.04 16.24 -1.28
N ASN A 7 12.58 15.09 -0.79
CA ASN A 7 11.40 14.94 0.04
C ASN A 7 11.83 14.40 1.41
N ARG A 8 11.44 15.11 2.47
CA ARG A 8 11.69 14.74 3.86
C ARG A 8 10.40 14.69 4.63
N TYR A 9 10.15 13.57 5.29
CA TYR A 9 8.99 13.43 6.16
C TYR A 9 9.20 12.38 7.25
N HIS A 10 8.47 12.56 8.35
CA HIS A 10 8.28 11.49 9.33
C HIS A 10 7.08 10.63 8.92
N THR A 11 7.22 9.31 9.03
CA THR A 11 6.15 8.39 8.65
C THR A 11 4.94 8.58 9.58
N HIS A 12 3.84 9.12 9.05
CA HIS A 12 2.61 9.32 9.80
C HIS A 12 1.66 8.12 9.61
N ASP A 13 1.00 7.71 10.70
CA ASP A 13 0.04 6.59 10.72
C ASP A 13 -1.10 6.72 9.68
N LYS A 14 -1.51 7.96 9.38
CA LYS A 14 -2.55 8.25 8.39
C LYS A 14 -2.12 7.92 6.96
N MET A 15 -0.87 8.21 6.59
CA MET A 15 -0.33 7.87 5.27
C MET A 15 -0.25 6.35 5.09
N LEU A 16 0.22 5.64 6.12
CA LEU A 16 0.34 4.19 6.09
C LEU A 16 -1.03 3.50 5.97
N SER A 17 -2.01 3.96 6.74
CA SER A 17 -3.37 3.43 6.67
C SER A 17 -4.01 3.66 5.30
N GLU A 18 -3.82 4.85 4.72
CA GLU A 18 -4.35 5.16 3.39
C GLU A 18 -3.71 4.26 2.32
N TYR A 19 -2.40 4.06 2.37
CA TYR A 19 -1.68 3.17 1.46
C TYR A 19 -2.18 1.71 1.57
N VAL A 20 -2.34 1.19 2.80
CA VAL A 20 -2.80 -0.19 2.99
C VAL A 20 -4.22 -0.39 2.47
N HIS A 21 -5.15 0.50 2.82
CA HIS A 21 -6.55 0.31 2.43
C HIS A 21 -6.78 0.56 0.94
N LYS A 22 -6.14 1.59 0.36
CA LYS A 22 -6.42 2.00 -1.03
C LYS A 22 -5.52 1.33 -2.07
N VAL A 23 -4.33 0.86 -1.70
CA VAL A 23 -3.37 0.26 -2.63
C VAL A 23 -3.24 -1.24 -2.35
N LEU A 24 -2.78 -1.63 -1.16
CA LEU A 24 -2.44 -3.03 -0.88
C LEU A 24 -3.66 -3.96 -0.75
N CYS A 25 -4.65 -3.60 0.07
CA CYS A 25 -5.82 -4.43 0.35
C CYS A 25 -6.96 -4.25 -0.67
N LYS A 26 -6.84 -3.32 -1.62
CA LYS A 26 -7.88 -3.03 -2.62
C LYS A 26 -8.33 -4.28 -3.37
N ARG A 27 -7.38 -5.15 -3.76
CA ARG A 27 -7.68 -6.40 -4.47
C ARG A 27 -8.51 -7.38 -3.61
N ILE A 28 -8.18 -7.47 -2.32
CA ILE A 28 -8.87 -8.35 -1.37
C ILE A 28 -10.32 -7.87 -1.17
N TYR A 29 -10.51 -6.56 -1.04
CA TYR A 29 -11.86 -5.98 -0.96
C TYR A 29 -12.68 -6.24 -2.23
N ILE A 30 -12.09 -6.07 -3.42
CA ILE A 30 -12.77 -6.35 -4.70
C ILE A 30 -13.16 -7.82 -4.79
N MET A 31 -12.24 -8.75 -4.49
CA MET A 31 -12.54 -10.18 -4.49
C MET A 31 -13.64 -10.51 -3.47
N GLY A 32 -13.54 -9.97 -2.26
CA GLY A 32 -14.55 -10.12 -1.21
C GLY A 32 -15.93 -9.66 -1.64
N ALA A 33 -16.02 -8.48 -2.28
CA ALA A 33 -17.27 -7.91 -2.78
C ALA A 33 -17.95 -8.79 -3.84
N VAL A 34 -17.20 -9.63 -4.57
CA VAL A 34 -17.75 -10.57 -5.55
C VAL A 34 -18.12 -11.91 -4.91
N PHE A 35 -17.22 -12.49 -4.11
CA PHE A 35 -17.42 -13.84 -3.56
C PHE A 35 -18.42 -13.90 -2.39
N ILE A 36 -18.53 -12.84 -1.57
CA ILE A 36 -19.48 -12.81 -0.44
C ILE A 36 -20.94 -12.92 -0.93
N PRO A 37 -21.41 -12.10 -1.88
CA PRO A 37 -22.78 -12.23 -2.39
C PRO A 37 -23.07 -13.60 -3.00
N ILE A 38 -22.12 -14.15 -3.77
CA ILE A 38 -22.27 -15.48 -4.37
C ILE A 38 -22.42 -16.55 -3.29
N ALA A 39 -21.56 -16.55 -2.28
CA ALA A 39 -21.63 -17.49 -1.17
C ALA A 39 -22.93 -17.33 -0.36
N PHE A 40 -23.40 -16.09 -0.19
CA PHE A 40 -24.66 -15.81 0.50
C PHE A 40 -25.88 -16.35 -0.27
N ILE A 41 -25.95 -16.12 -1.58
CA ILE A 41 -27.01 -16.63 -2.46
C ILE A 41 -27.01 -18.17 -2.47
N MET A 42 -25.84 -18.79 -2.63
CA MET A 42 -25.70 -20.25 -2.65
C MET A 42 -26.15 -20.86 -1.32
N THR A 43 -25.77 -20.26 -0.19
CA THR A 43 -26.23 -20.69 1.14
C THR A 43 -27.76 -20.61 1.22
N GLY A 44 -28.37 -19.50 0.80
CA GLY A 44 -29.84 -19.34 0.80
C GLY A 44 -30.57 -20.39 -0.05
N ILE A 45 -30.10 -20.65 -1.28
CA ILE A 45 -30.69 -21.66 -2.17
C ILE A 45 -30.61 -23.07 -1.55
N THR A 46 -29.46 -23.43 -0.96
CA THR A 46 -29.29 -24.75 -0.32
C THR A 46 -30.17 -24.93 0.92
N MET A 47 -30.38 -23.86 1.70
CA MET A 47 -31.32 -23.89 2.83
C MET A 47 -32.77 -24.09 2.36
N MET A 48 -33.20 -23.45 1.26
CA MET A 48 -34.53 -23.66 0.69
C MET A 48 -34.74 -25.10 0.21
N LYS A 49 -33.70 -25.72 -0.35
CA LYS A 49 -33.70 -27.12 -0.77
C LYS A 49 -33.62 -28.13 0.39
N LYS A 50 -33.51 -27.65 1.64
CA LYS A 50 -33.30 -28.45 2.86
C LYS A 50 -32.04 -29.31 2.82
N ASP A 51 -31.06 -28.92 2.00
CA ASP A 51 -29.77 -29.57 1.95
C ASP A 51 -28.82 -28.92 2.97
N PHE A 52 -28.95 -29.37 4.20
CA PHE A 52 -28.24 -28.78 5.35
C PHE A 52 -26.74 -29.01 5.30
N ILE A 53 -26.27 -30.06 4.63
CA ILE A 53 -24.84 -30.36 4.51
C ILE A 53 -24.18 -29.28 3.64
N PHE A 54 -24.72 -29.04 2.44
CA PHE A 54 -24.17 -28.01 1.55
C PHE A 54 -24.37 -26.59 2.11
N ALA A 55 -25.50 -26.32 2.79
CA ALA A 55 -25.72 -25.05 3.46
C ALA A 55 -24.66 -24.76 4.54
N ALA A 56 -24.29 -25.76 5.33
CA ALA A 56 -23.23 -25.62 6.33
C ALA A 56 -21.86 -25.33 5.68
N VAL A 57 -21.52 -26.02 4.59
CA VAL A 57 -20.26 -25.78 3.85
C VAL A 57 -20.19 -24.35 3.33
N PHE A 58 -21.22 -23.87 2.62
CA PHE A 58 -21.23 -22.51 2.10
C PHE A 58 -21.26 -21.45 3.20
N GLY A 59 -21.95 -21.72 4.31
CA GLY A 59 -21.95 -20.85 5.49
C GLY A 59 -20.56 -20.71 6.12
N VAL A 60 -19.81 -21.81 6.26
CA VAL A 60 -18.42 -21.78 6.77
C VAL A 60 -17.51 -21.02 5.80
N CYS A 61 -17.64 -21.25 4.48
CA CYS A 61 -16.87 -20.51 3.49
C CYS A 61 -17.15 -19.00 3.55
N LEU A 62 -18.42 -18.60 3.65
CA LEU A 62 -18.82 -17.20 3.82
C LEU A 62 -18.18 -16.58 5.07
N PHE A 63 -18.19 -17.30 6.18
CA PHE A 63 -17.59 -16.85 7.44
C PHE A 63 -16.09 -16.63 7.30
N ILE A 64 -15.35 -17.60 6.73
CA ILE A 64 -13.90 -17.51 6.53
C ILE A 64 -13.54 -16.32 5.63
N ILE A 65 -14.26 -16.14 4.51
CA ILE A 65 -13.99 -15.03 3.57
C ILE A 65 -14.22 -13.68 4.26
N THR A 66 -15.33 -13.53 4.99
CA THR A 66 -15.67 -12.30 5.71
C THR A 66 -14.62 -11.96 6.77
N PHE A 67 -14.20 -12.97 7.55
CA PHE A 67 -13.20 -12.80 8.59
C PHE A 67 -11.82 -12.42 8.01
N THR A 68 -11.44 -13.01 6.88
CA THR A 68 -10.19 -12.70 6.18
C THR A 68 -10.13 -11.24 5.74
N ILE A 69 -11.22 -10.70 5.18
CA ILE A 69 -11.29 -9.30 4.73
C ILE A 69 -11.23 -8.34 5.92
N LEU A 70 -11.83 -8.70 7.06
CA LEU A 70 -11.82 -7.87 8.26
C LEU A 70 -10.44 -7.81 8.92
N ILE A 71 -9.69 -8.92 8.90
CA ILE A 71 -8.41 -9.04 9.61
C ILE A 71 -7.20 -8.62 8.77
N THR A 72 -7.24 -8.79 7.45
CA THR A 72 -6.09 -8.50 6.60
C THR A 72 -5.59 -7.04 6.68
N PRO A 73 -6.45 -6.00 6.69
CA PRO A 73 -6.01 -4.61 6.81
C PRO A 73 -5.23 -4.30 8.10
N PRO A 74 -5.75 -4.58 9.32
CA PRO A 74 -4.99 -4.30 10.54
C PRO A 74 -3.72 -5.14 10.66
N LEU A 75 -3.72 -6.40 10.19
CA LEU A 75 -2.51 -7.22 10.15
C LEU A 75 -1.45 -6.62 9.20
N THR A 76 -1.83 -6.20 8.01
CA THR A 76 -0.90 -5.60 7.04
C THR A 76 -0.29 -4.31 7.58
N ILE A 77 -1.09 -3.45 8.22
CA ILE A 77 -0.60 -2.23 8.89
C ILE A 77 0.42 -2.60 9.96
N ARG A 78 0.10 -3.58 10.81
CA ARG A 78 0.97 -4.03 11.89
C ARG A 78 2.28 -4.61 11.35
N GLN A 79 2.23 -5.44 10.32
CA GLN A 79 3.42 -5.99 9.66
C GLN A 79 4.32 -4.90 9.08
N LEU A 80 3.75 -3.88 8.42
CA LEU A 80 4.52 -2.75 7.90
C LEU A 80 5.18 -1.95 9.04
N LYS A 81 4.46 -1.68 10.13
CA LYS A 81 5.02 -1.02 11.31
C LYS A 81 6.15 -1.84 11.94
N GLU A 82 5.97 -3.14 12.11
CA GLU A 82 6.98 -4.03 12.68
C GLU A 82 8.21 -4.13 11.77
N ASN A 83 8.03 -4.22 10.46
CA ASN A 83 9.13 -4.24 9.49
C ASN A 83 9.89 -2.91 9.51
N ASN A 84 9.21 -1.77 9.50
CA ASN A 84 9.85 -0.46 9.63
C ASN A 84 10.63 -0.37 10.95
N LYS A 85 10.03 -0.80 12.06
CA LYS A 85 10.70 -0.82 13.36
C LYS A 85 11.98 -1.68 13.33
N ARG A 86 11.95 -2.83 12.66
CA ARG A 86 13.14 -3.70 12.51
C ARG A 86 14.22 -3.07 11.64
N LEU A 87 13.84 -2.51 10.48
CA LEU A 87 14.76 -1.85 9.56
C LEU A 87 15.45 -0.64 10.19
N LEU A 88 14.74 0.03 11.10
CA LEU A 88 15.18 1.25 11.76
C LEU A 88 15.69 1.02 13.19
N ASN A 89 16.03 -0.22 13.56
CA ASN A 89 16.52 -0.58 14.90
C ASN A 89 15.69 -0.01 16.07
N GLY A 90 14.37 0.09 15.88
CA GLY A 90 13.43 0.58 16.89
C GLY A 90 13.28 2.09 16.99
N LYS A 91 13.95 2.88 16.15
CA LYS A 91 13.93 4.34 16.19
C LYS A 91 13.13 4.94 15.03
N ASP A 92 12.43 6.03 15.29
CA ASP A 92 11.74 6.78 14.25
C ASP A 92 12.72 7.73 13.56
N TYR A 93 13.23 7.31 12.41
CA TYR A 93 14.07 8.16 11.57
C TYR A 93 13.23 8.90 10.52
N GLU A 94 13.61 10.14 10.25
CA GLU A 94 13.13 10.91 9.10
C GLU A 94 13.46 10.15 7.81
N ALA A 95 12.47 10.00 6.92
CA ALA A 95 12.68 9.46 5.59
C ALA A 95 13.15 10.60 4.68
N VAL A 96 14.34 10.46 4.12
CA VAL A 96 14.95 11.42 3.19
C VAL A 96 15.03 10.76 1.82
N ILE A 97 14.26 11.26 0.87
CA ILE A 97 14.18 10.72 -0.49
C ILE A 97 14.71 11.76 -1.46
N GLN A 98 15.81 11.43 -2.11
CA GLN A 98 16.53 12.30 -3.03
C GLN A 98 16.37 11.79 -4.46
N PHE A 99 16.03 12.71 -5.36
CA PHE A 99 15.87 12.46 -6.79
C PHE A 99 16.97 13.21 -7.53
N GLY A 100 17.82 12.48 -8.24
CA GLY A 100 18.88 13.02 -9.08
C GLY A 100 19.06 12.15 -10.32
N ASP A 101 20.26 11.58 -10.50
CA ASP A 101 20.48 10.57 -11.55
C ASP A 101 19.70 9.28 -11.28
N ASN A 102 19.57 8.92 -10.01
CA ASN A 102 18.77 7.81 -9.49
C ASN A 102 17.95 8.27 -8.28
N ILE A 103 17.01 7.44 -7.85
CA ILE A 103 16.20 7.68 -6.65
C ILE A 103 16.92 7.07 -5.47
N LYS A 104 17.26 7.87 -4.46
CA LYS A 104 17.91 7.42 -3.23
C LYS A 104 16.98 7.63 -2.06
N ILE A 105 16.78 6.59 -1.26
CA ILE A 105 15.98 6.61 -0.05
C ILE A 105 16.92 6.35 1.10
N ASN A 106 17.01 7.30 2.02
CA ASN A 106 17.79 7.19 3.24
C ASN A 106 16.86 7.32 4.44
N GLN A 107 16.89 6.34 5.33
CA GLN A 107 16.12 6.34 6.56
C GLN A 107 16.96 5.73 7.68
N GLY A 108 17.61 6.57 8.48
CA GLY A 108 18.56 6.11 9.50
C GLY A 108 19.75 5.35 8.89
N THR A 109 19.93 4.09 9.28
CA THR A 109 20.98 3.19 8.73
C THR A 109 20.55 2.50 7.43
N PHE A 110 19.28 2.60 7.05
CA PHE A 110 18.78 2.03 5.82
C PHE A 110 19.00 2.98 4.66
N SER A 111 19.62 2.49 3.59
CA SER A 111 19.77 3.21 2.32
C SER A 111 19.40 2.29 1.17
N LEU A 112 18.56 2.79 0.26
CA LEU A 112 18.12 2.07 -0.93
C LEU A 112 18.24 2.99 -2.15
N THR A 113 18.82 2.47 -3.23
CA THR A 113 18.87 3.18 -4.51
C THR A 113 18.01 2.43 -5.53
N ILE A 114 17.15 3.16 -6.23
CA ILE A 114 16.20 2.65 -7.22
C ILE A 114 16.39 3.44 -8.51
N GLU A 115 16.39 2.74 -9.64
CA GLU A 115 16.41 3.36 -10.96
C GLU A 115 15.00 3.77 -11.38
N TYR A 116 14.88 4.85 -12.15
CA TYR A 116 13.58 5.34 -12.63
C TYR A 116 12.81 4.30 -13.47
N ASN A 117 13.52 3.46 -14.23
CA ASN A 117 12.93 2.38 -15.04
C ASN A 117 12.26 1.28 -14.20
N GLN A 118 12.54 1.20 -12.89
CA GLN A 118 11.95 0.23 -11.98
C GLN A 118 10.59 0.70 -11.45
N ILE A 119 10.22 1.97 -11.66
CA ILE A 119 8.91 2.47 -11.28
C ILE A 119 7.88 1.91 -12.27
N LEU A 120 6.98 1.09 -11.76
CA LEU A 120 5.93 0.44 -12.53
C LEU A 120 4.67 1.29 -12.60
N LYS A 121 4.36 2.03 -11.53
CA LYS A 121 3.09 2.76 -11.41
C LYS A 121 3.16 3.85 -10.37
N ILE A 122 2.37 4.89 -10.59
CA ILE A 122 2.16 5.98 -9.63
C ILE A 122 0.74 5.93 -9.08
N HIS A 123 0.60 6.14 -7.78
CA HIS A 123 -0.67 6.33 -7.08
C HIS A 123 -0.69 7.66 -6.34
N GLU A 124 -1.54 8.57 -6.81
CA GLU A 124 -1.85 9.82 -6.10
C GLU A 124 -2.96 9.55 -5.07
N LEU A 125 -2.64 9.74 -3.80
CA LEU A 125 -3.54 9.57 -2.66
C LEU A 125 -3.80 10.95 -2.01
N LYS A 126 -4.76 11.03 -1.08
CA LYS A 126 -5.17 12.32 -0.51
C LYS A 126 -4.07 12.97 0.33
N HIS A 127 -3.27 12.17 1.03
CA HIS A 127 -2.20 12.66 1.92
C HIS A 127 -0.81 12.16 1.50
N SER A 128 -0.69 11.46 0.37
CA SER A 128 0.58 10.88 -0.05
C SER A 128 0.63 10.66 -1.56
N TYR A 129 1.84 10.64 -2.11
CA TYR A 129 2.09 10.29 -3.49
C TYR A 129 3.01 9.07 -3.53
N VAL A 130 2.57 7.98 -4.16
CA VAL A 130 3.26 6.69 -4.04
C VAL A 130 3.80 6.24 -5.39
N LEU A 131 5.12 6.01 -5.45
CA LEU A 131 5.82 5.43 -6.60
C LEU A 131 6.01 3.93 -6.37
N MET A 132 5.24 3.10 -7.05
CA MET A 132 5.33 1.64 -6.96
C MET A 132 6.48 1.13 -7.82
N PHE A 133 7.41 0.39 -7.22
CA PHE A 133 8.48 -0.32 -7.95
C PHE A 133 8.32 -1.84 -7.90
N ALA A 134 7.38 -2.35 -7.09
CA ALA A 134 6.94 -3.75 -7.11
C ALA A 134 5.44 -3.84 -6.80
N LYS A 135 4.86 -5.05 -6.83
CA LYS A 135 3.42 -5.25 -6.57
C LYS A 135 2.96 -4.81 -5.17
N SER A 136 3.84 -4.92 -4.18
CA SER A 136 3.55 -4.60 -2.77
C SER A 136 4.53 -3.58 -2.17
N SER A 137 5.47 -3.08 -2.97
CA SER A 137 6.51 -2.15 -2.51
C SER A 137 6.43 -0.86 -3.31
N GLY A 138 6.34 0.24 -2.59
CA GLY A 138 6.30 1.57 -3.17
C GLY A 138 6.99 2.57 -2.26
N ILE A 139 7.50 3.62 -2.88
CA ILE A 139 8.09 4.78 -2.22
C ILE A 139 6.93 5.73 -1.92
N ILE A 140 6.66 5.98 -0.64
CA ILE A 140 5.67 6.97 -0.22
C ILE A 140 6.36 8.32 -0.18
N LEU A 141 5.72 9.35 -0.71
CA LEU A 141 6.16 10.74 -0.63
C LEU A 141 5.08 11.57 0.05
N ASP A 142 5.50 12.52 0.87
CA ASP A 142 4.62 13.54 1.43
C ASP A 142 4.60 14.74 0.46
N PRO A 143 3.47 15.10 -0.17
CA PRO A 143 3.40 16.26 -1.06
C PRO A 143 3.82 17.58 -0.39
N ALA A 144 3.70 17.70 0.93
CA ALA A 144 4.15 18.87 1.68
C ALA A 144 5.61 18.75 2.18
N GLY A 145 6.22 17.58 2.06
CA GLY A 145 7.56 17.28 2.57
C GLY A 145 8.72 17.67 1.63
N PHE A 146 8.47 18.36 0.52
CA PHE A 146 9.55 18.76 -0.40
C PHE A 146 10.39 19.89 0.19
N THR A 147 11.68 19.62 0.39
CA THR A 147 12.68 20.59 0.87
C THR A 147 13.50 21.18 -0.28
N ILE A 148 13.65 20.43 -1.37
CA ILE A 148 14.28 20.88 -2.62
C ILE A 148 13.31 20.61 -3.76
N GLY A 149 13.01 21.64 -4.55
CA GLY A 149 11.97 21.64 -5.58
C GLY A 149 10.56 21.68 -4.99
N ASP A 150 9.55 21.61 -5.87
CA ASP A 150 8.14 21.59 -5.47
C ASP A 150 7.42 20.34 -5.99
N PHE A 151 6.29 20.01 -5.37
CA PHE A 151 5.53 18.80 -5.72
C PHE A 151 4.99 18.84 -7.15
N ASN A 152 4.62 20.00 -7.68
CA ASN A 152 4.04 20.09 -9.01
C ASN A 152 5.10 19.88 -10.09
N THR A 153 6.26 20.52 -9.97
CA THR A 153 7.40 20.31 -10.87
C THR A 153 7.95 18.89 -10.75
N PHE A 154 7.96 18.32 -9.54
CA PHE A 154 8.29 16.91 -9.35
C PHE A 154 7.32 15.97 -10.09
N LYS A 155 6.02 16.26 -10.04
CA LYS A 155 4.98 15.47 -10.71
C LYS A 155 5.15 15.48 -12.22
N GLU A 156 5.50 16.62 -12.80
CA GLU A 156 5.83 16.74 -14.22
C GLU A 156 7.12 15.97 -14.56
N PHE A 157 8.16 16.12 -13.75
CA PHE A 157 9.44 15.43 -13.93
C PHE A 157 9.30 13.90 -13.91
N ILE A 158 8.60 13.35 -12.91
CA ILE A 158 8.44 11.90 -12.79
C ILE A 158 7.53 11.35 -13.88
N GLY A 159 6.52 12.13 -14.31
CA GLY A 159 5.68 11.80 -15.46
C GLY A 159 6.50 11.69 -16.74
N ALA A 160 7.41 12.64 -16.99
CA ALA A 160 8.29 12.62 -18.17
C ALA A 160 9.32 11.49 -18.15
N LYS A 161 9.78 11.04 -16.96
CA LYS A 161 10.71 9.90 -16.83
C LYS A 161 10.05 8.53 -17.01
N MET A 162 8.73 8.47 -16.88
CA MET A 162 7.94 7.23 -17.05
C MET A 162 7.23 7.12 -18.40
N ALA A 163 7.19 8.21 -19.17
CA ALA A 163 6.65 8.24 -20.53
C ALA A 163 7.61 7.56 -21.52
#